data_AF-A0A966J8E9-F1
#
_entry.id   AF-A0A966J8E9-F1
#
_cell.length_a   1.000
_cell.length_b   1.000
_cell.length_c   1.000
_cell.angle_alpha   90.00
_cell.angle_beta   90.00
_cell.angle_gamma   90.00
#
_symmetry.space_group_name_H-M   'P 1'
#
loop_
_entity.id
_entity.type
_entity.pdbx_description
1 polymer ?
#
loop_
_entity_poly.entity_id
_entity_poly.type
_entity_poly.pdbx_seq_one_letter_code
_entity_poly.pdbx_strand_id
1 'polypeptide(L)'
;MNVAYTYTSSAAAVATVSSTGVVTAVAPGVASITISATGTGTGLASASLSTATAITVSDRTPGLTTASGLITAVAPGTATITVTAQATQDGAFAASSITGLVTVTVTAPAQVTVSLSDITQGPTVTSYSATATSGGIVSANNAQVGLAVDAANVRDQIQVVGTLAANGARVDSVVVYLADATGANRVSAARQAFANGVASSGNLTFFVNTADFTADFAAGTAAVRFPNGQRQISISAWSGATEVRAAATQTLAFNNVDGYAARLTAPARSATNATSGLLYHGGPDSLTASLGSATIVPVFYTAGRTLARATLSMRQGALGDTQVCSTARNNLAAAPFVARFGGAAASAGDTTLVNCSALESDAAHIIGITAATDNAGTFDPADPSILRNPAPRRRNA
;
A
#
# COMPACT_ATOMS: atom_id res chain seq x y z
N MET A 1 78.20 66.54 -29.62
CA MET A 1 76.83 67.11 -29.69
C MET A 1 75.95 66.28 -28.79
N ASN A 2 75.11 66.93 -27.98
CA ASN A 2 74.14 66.27 -27.11
C ASN A 2 72.73 66.69 -27.52
N VAL A 3 71.78 65.76 -27.57
CA VAL A 3 70.37 66.05 -27.84
C VAL A 3 69.55 65.62 -26.63
N ALA A 4 68.88 66.60 -26.01
CA ALA A 4 67.97 66.36 -24.90
C ALA A 4 66.52 66.38 -25.40
N TYR A 5 65.72 65.42 -24.94
CA TYR A 5 64.29 65.34 -25.26
C TYR A 5 63.45 65.77 -24.05
N THR A 6 62.42 66.57 -24.31
CA THR A 6 61.39 66.91 -23.33
C THR A 6 60.01 66.57 -23.87
N TYR A 7 59.17 66.01 -23.00
CA TYR A 7 57.82 65.58 -23.33
C TYR A 7 56.82 66.36 -22.48
N THR A 8 55.80 66.93 -23.11
CA THR A 8 54.74 67.65 -22.40
C THR A 8 53.37 67.24 -22.94
N SER A 9 52.39 67.21 -22.04
CA SER A 9 50.98 67.01 -22.39
C SER A 9 50.22 68.32 -22.25
N SER A 10 49.35 68.64 -23.21
CA SER A 10 48.45 69.79 -23.12
C SER A 10 47.35 69.61 -22.07
N ALA A 11 47.05 68.37 -21.66
CA ALA A 11 45.98 68.04 -20.71
C ALA A 11 46.31 66.76 -19.92
N ALA A 12 47.06 66.89 -18.84
CA ALA A 12 47.46 65.77 -17.98
C ALA A 12 46.26 65.00 -17.36
N ALA A 13 45.10 65.65 -17.22
CA ALA A 13 43.87 65.01 -16.77
C ALA A 13 43.27 64.03 -17.80
N VAL A 14 43.66 64.14 -19.08
CA VAL A 14 43.21 63.28 -20.18
C VAL A 14 44.29 62.26 -20.53
N ALA A 15 45.54 62.71 -20.72
CA ALA A 15 46.70 61.83 -20.94
C ALA A 15 47.97 62.43 -20.35
N THR A 16 48.77 61.60 -19.67
CA THR A 16 50.10 61.97 -19.16
C THR A 16 51.20 61.40 -20.05
N VAL A 17 52.38 62.02 -20.04
CA VAL A 17 53.57 61.51 -20.72
C VAL A 17 54.75 61.53 -19.75
N SER A 18 55.49 60.43 -19.69
CA SER A 18 56.68 60.31 -18.84
C SER A 18 57.91 60.97 -19.48
N SER A 19 58.97 61.14 -18.70
CA SER A 19 60.26 61.64 -19.18
C SER A 19 60.95 60.73 -20.21
N THR A 20 60.50 59.48 -20.35
CA THR A 20 60.96 58.54 -21.38
C THR A 20 59.97 58.43 -22.56
N GLY A 21 58.95 59.29 -22.63
CA GLY A 21 58.01 59.35 -23.76
C GLY A 21 56.85 58.35 -23.72
N VAL A 22 56.66 57.61 -22.63
CA VAL A 22 55.50 56.71 -22.47
C VAL A 22 54.25 57.53 -22.16
N VAL A 23 53.21 57.39 -22.98
CA VAL A 23 51.91 58.06 -22.81
C VAL A 23 50.94 57.16 -22.06
N THR A 24 50.28 57.67 -21.02
CA THR A 24 49.26 56.96 -20.24
C THR A 24 47.93 57.69 -20.33
N ALA A 25 46.88 57.00 -20.78
CA ALA A 25 45.51 57.53 -20.78
C ALA A 25 44.97 57.63 -19.35
N VAL A 26 44.31 58.74 -19.01
CA VAL A 26 43.79 59.03 -17.66
C VAL A 26 42.26 59.11 -17.66
N ALA A 27 41.68 59.93 -18.53
CA ALA A 27 40.24 60.12 -18.63
C ALA A 27 39.83 60.45 -20.08
N PRO A 28 38.54 60.29 -20.43
CA PRO A 28 38.06 60.58 -21.77
C PRO A 28 38.28 62.05 -22.18
N GLY A 29 38.72 62.27 -23.42
CA GLY A 29 39.02 63.60 -23.96
C GLY A 29 40.12 63.56 -25.02
N VAL A 30 40.63 64.73 -25.41
CA VAL A 30 41.76 64.86 -26.34
C VAL A 30 42.91 65.62 -25.68
N ALA A 31 44.12 65.07 -25.74
CA ALA A 31 45.34 65.72 -25.27
C ALA A 31 46.39 65.72 -26.39
N SER A 32 47.12 66.82 -26.56
CA SER A 32 48.26 66.87 -27.48
C SER A 32 49.56 66.58 -26.72
N ILE A 33 50.34 65.61 -27.19
CA ILE A 33 51.67 65.32 -26.66
C ILE A 33 52.70 66.01 -27.54
N THR A 34 53.48 66.90 -26.96
CA THR A 34 54.55 67.63 -27.63
C THR A 34 55.90 67.06 -27.24
N ILE A 35 56.73 66.76 -28.24
CA ILE A 35 58.10 66.31 -28.09
C ILE A 35 59.00 67.41 -28.61
N SER A 36 59.91 67.91 -27.76
CA SER A 36 60.92 68.89 -28.16
C SER A 36 62.32 68.28 -28.01
N ALA A 37 63.12 68.37 -29.07
CA ALA A 37 64.49 67.91 -29.11
C ALA A 37 65.42 69.13 -29.19
N THR A 38 66.29 69.29 -28.21
CA THR A 38 67.25 70.41 -28.15
C THR A 38 68.66 69.89 -28.33
N GLY A 39 69.29 70.24 -29.45
CA GLY A 39 70.67 69.89 -29.77
C GLY A 39 71.65 70.98 -29.33
N THR A 40 72.75 70.60 -28.68
CA THR A 40 73.83 71.50 -28.29
C THR A 40 75.21 70.93 -28.66
N GLY A 41 76.17 71.81 -28.96
CA GLY A 41 77.55 71.46 -29.28
C GLY A 41 78.50 72.61 -28.99
N THR A 42 79.73 72.31 -28.57
CA THR A 42 80.76 73.31 -28.26
C THR A 42 81.07 74.15 -29.50
N GLY A 43 80.89 75.46 -29.41
CA GLY A 43 81.09 76.40 -30.52
C GLY A 43 79.91 76.51 -31.49
N LEU A 44 78.77 75.88 -31.21
CA LEU A 44 77.55 75.96 -32.02
C LEU A 44 76.39 76.55 -31.22
N ALA A 45 75.52 77.30 -31.90
CA ALA A 45 74.26 77.75 -31.32
C ALA A 45 73.33 76.56 -31.05
N SER A 46 72.60 76.59 -29.93
CA SER A 46 71.57 75.61 -29.61
C SER A 46 70.41 75.69 -30.62
N ALA A 47 69.94 74.53 -31.09
CA ALA A 47 68.79 74.43 -31.98
C ALA A 47 67.73 73.51 -31.36
N SER A 48 66.45 73.87 -31.50
CA SER A 48 65.33 73.08 -31.00
C SER A 48 64.34 72.75 -32.12
N LEU A 49 63.90 71.50 -32.19
CA LEU A 49 62.81 71.05 -33.04
C LEU A 49 61.68 70.52 -32.17
N SER A 50 60.43 70.85 -32.49
CA SER A 50 59.27 70.37 -31.74
C SER A 50 58.17 69.86 -32.67
N THR A 51 57.56 68.74 -32.29
CA THR A 51 56.40 68.14 -32.97
C THR A 51 55.33 67.81 -31.94
N ALA A 52 54.07 68.00 -32.29
CA ALA A 52 52.93 67.67 -31.45
C ALA A 52 52.02 66.64 -32.13
N THR A 53 51.44 65.73 -31.37
CA THR A 53 50.49 64.72 -31.86
C THR A 53 49.29 64.63 -30.92
N ALA A 54 48.08 64.64 -31.50
CA ALA A 54 46.85 64.51 -30.74
C ALA A 54 46.61 63.06 -30.33
N ILE A 55 46.26 62.86 -29.05
CA ILE A 55 45.85 61.60 -28.45
C ILE A 55 44.39 61.75 -28.02
N THR A 56 43.52 60.91 -28.56
CA THR A 56 42.11 60.84 -28.17
C THR A 56 41.92 59.65 -27.23
N VAL A 57 41.40 59.90 -26.04
CA VAL A 57 40.99 58.88 -25.07
C VAL A 57 39.46 58.82 -25.10
N SER A 58 38.92 57.66 -25.49
CA SER A 58 37.46 57.44 -25.51
C SER A 58 36.95 56.97 -24.16
N ASP A 59 35.66 57.20 -23.89
CA ASP A 59 34.99 56.68 -22.69
C ASP A 59 34.78 55.17 -22.77
N ARG A 60 34.64 54.51 -21.62
CA ARG A 60 34.28 53.09 -21.57
C ARG A 60 32.89 52.92 -22.15
N THR A 61 32.75 52.11 -23.20
CA THR A 61 31.44 51.73 -23.73
C THR A 61 30.57 51.15 -22.59
N PRO A 62 29.38 51.71 -22.30
CA PRO A 62 28.49 51.15 -21.28
C PRO A 62 28.05 49.76 -21.75
N GLY A 63 28.58 48.72 -21.13
CA GLY A 63 28.48 47.37 -21.68
C GLY A 63 28.19 46.32 -20.62
N LEU A 64 26.97 46.40 -20.04
CA LEU A 64 26.09 45.27 -19.69
C LEU A 64 25.00 45.81 -18.74
N THR A 65 23.85 46.21 -19.26
CA THR A 65 22.66 46.39 -18.43
C THR A 65 22.11 45.02 -18.07
N THR A 66 21.59 44.86 -16.86
CA THR A 66 20.99 43.60 -16.38
C THR A 66 20.01 43.04 -17.40
N ALA A 67 20.28 41.84 -17.93
CA ALA A 67 19.33 41.11 -18.76
C ALA A 67 18.41 40.27 -17.85
N SER A 68 17.12 40.60 -17.82
CA SER A 68 16.09 39.81 -17.13
C SER A 68 15.13 39.20 -18.14
N GLY A 69 14.86 37.90 -18.03
CA GLY A 69 13.86 37.20 -18.83
C GLY A 69 13.16 36.11 -17.99
N LEU A 70 11.88 35.88 -18.26
CA LEU A 70 11.14 34.77 -17.67
C LEU A 70 11.49 33.47 -18.40
N ILE A 71 11.89 32.45 -17.66
CA ILE A 71 12.14 31.11 -18.20
C ILE A 71 11.00 30.21 -17.74
N THR A 72 10.20 29.72 -18.68
CA THR A 72 9.14 28.74 -18.42
C THR A 72 9.60 27.36 -18.86
N ALA A 73 9.65 26.42 -17.92
CA ALA A 73 9.89 25.02 -18.23
C ALA A 73 8.60 24.37 -18.73
N VAL A 74 8.67 23.61 -19.83
CA VAL A 74 7.52 22.89 -20.41
C VAL A 74 7.62 21.37 -20.24
N ALA A 75 8.79 20.86 -19.84
CA ALA A 75 9.02 19.44 -19.58
C ALA A 75 10.25 19.20 -18.68
N PRO A 76 10.38 18.02 -18.04
CA PRO A 76 11.60 17.61 -17.34
C PRO A 76 12.81 17.57 -18.28
N GLY A 77 13.98 17.91 -17.77
CA GLY A 77 15.22 17.92 -18.54
C GLY A 77 16.28 18.84 -17.96
N THR A 78 17.45 18.86 -18.59
CA THR A 78 18.51 19.80 -18.27
C THR A 78 18.69 20.78 -19.44
N ALA A 79 18.66 22.07 -19.13
CA ALA A 79 18.95 23.12 -20.09
C ALA A 79 20.19 23.90 -19.62
N THR A 80 21.03 24.32 -20.55
CA THR A 80 22.14 25.24 -20.26
C THR A 80 21.86 26.56 -20.95
N ILE A 81 21.77 27.62 -20.16
CA ILE A 81 21.65 28.98 -20.67
C ILE A 81 23.06 29.48 -20.88
N THR A 82 23.38 29.82 -22.13
CA THR A 82 24.67 30.41 -22.50
C THR A 82 24.49 31.91 -22.63
N VAL A 83 25.17 32.67 -21.78
CA VAL A 83 25.20 34.14 -21.85
C VAL A 83 26.57 34.55 -22.36
N THR A 84 26.61 35.16 -23.55
CA THR A 84 27.85 35.69 -24.12
C THR A 84 27.75 37.20 -24.18
N ALA A 85 28.64 37.90 -23.49
CA ALA A 85 28.86 39.32 -23.70
C ALA A 85 30.09 39.49 -24.61
N GLN A 86 29.95 40.30 -25.66
CA GLN A 86 31.00 40.56 -26.63
C GLN A 86 31.27 42.06 -26.70
N ALA A 87 32.53 42.45 -26.56
CA ALA A 87 33.01 43.77 -26.94
C ALA A 87 33.54 43.69 -28.38
N THR A 88 32.99 44.50 -29.27
CA THR A 88 33.48 44.63 -30.64
C THR A 88 34.86 45.28 -30.65
N GLN A 89 35.70 44.90 -31.60
CA GLN A 89 36.99 45.54 -31.83
C GLN A 89 36.81 47.03 -32.14
N ASP A 90 37.60 47.88 -31.51
CA ASP A 90 37.75 49.29 -31.86
C ASP A 90 39.24 49.61 -32.00
N GLY A 91 39.67 49.91 -33.23
CA GLY A 91 41.06 50.19 -33.57
C GLY A 91 42.05 49.08 -33.19
N ALA A 92 43.04 49.42 -32.35
CA ALA A 92 44.15 48.54 -31.97
C ALA A 92 43.83 47.53 -30.85
N PHE A 93 42.63 47.58 -30.27
CA PHE A 93 42.23 46.66 -29.20
C PHE A 93 41.51 45.43 -29.77
N ALA A 94 41.94 44.24 -29.40
CA ALA A 94 41.29 43.00 -29.82
C ALA A 94 39.87 42.91 -29.25
N ALA A 95 38.94 42.33 -30.03
CA ALA A 95 37.63 41.97 -29.52
C ALA A 95 37.77 41.04 -28.29
N SER A 96 36.88 41.19 -27.32
CA SER A 96 36.88 40.38 -26.10
C SER A 96 35.48 39.79 -25.88
N SER A 97 35.42 38.55 -25.41
CA SER A 97 34.16 37.92 -25.02
C SER A 97 34.28 37.29 -23.63
N ILE A 98 33.17 37.30 -22.90
CA ILE A 98 32.99 36.52 -21.68
C ILE A 98 31.73 35.68 -21.82
N THR A 99 31.83 34.40 -21.48
CA THR A 99 30.71 33.46 -21.54
C THR A 99 30.42 32.93 -20.14
N GLY A 100 29.16 33.07 -19.70
CA GLY A 100 28.62 32.44 -18.50
C GLY A 100 27.67 31.31 -18.85
N LEU A 101 27.80 30.17 -18.15
CA LEU A 101 26.90 29.02 -18.30
C LEU A 101 26.04 28.91 -17.04
N VAL A 102 24.72 28.89 -17.21
CA VAL A 102 23.77 28.61 -16.12
C VAL A 102 23.03 27.32 -16.44
N THR A 103 23.26 26.28 -15.66
CA THR A 103 22.55 25.00 -15.81
C THR A 103 21.27 25.02 -14.98
N VAL A 104 20.15 24.71 -15.63
CA VAL A 104 18.84 24.56 -15.00
C VAL A 104 18.39 23.12 -15.17
N THR A 105 18.07 22.45 -14.06
CA THR A 105 17.55 21.08 -14.07
C THR A 105 16.10 21.08 -13.60
N VAL A 106 15.21 20.61 -14.46
CA VAL A 106 13.79 20.40 -14.17
C VAL A 106 13.58 18.91 -13.96
N THR A 107 13.19 18.53 -12.75
CA THR A 107 12.94 17.11 -12.42
C THR A 107 11.47 16.81 -12.58
N ALA A 108 11.12 15.64 -13.13
CA ALA A 108 9.74 15.18 -13.18
C ALA A 108 9.23 14.98 -11.73
N PRO A 109 7.98 15.36 -11.42
CA PRO A 109 7.41 14.99 -10.14
C PRO A 109 7.32 13.47 -10.04
N ALA A 110 7.70 12.90 -8.90
CA ALA A 110 7.59 11.48 -8.64
C ALA A 110 6.11 11.07 -8.69
N GLN A 111 5.72 10.23 -9.66
CA GLN A 111 4.35 9.75 -9.82
C GLN A 111 4.25 8.30 -9.33
N VAL A 112 3.34 8.07 -8.39
CA VAL A 112 2.96 6.71 -7.97
C VAL A 112 1.95 6.18 -8.96
N THR A 113 2.18 4.97 -9.48
CA THR A 113 1.19 4.23 -10.27
C THR A 113 0.96 2.87 -9.64
N VAL A 114 -0.29 2.44 -9.57
CA VAL A 114 -0.68 1.10 -9.14
C VAL A 114 -1.62 0.49 -10.16
N SER A 115 -1.49 -0.81 -10.43
CA SER A 115 -2.37 -1.52 -11.34
C SER A 115 -2.87 -2.83 -10.74
N LEU A 116 -4.10 -3.18 -11.08
CA LEU A 116 -4.64 -4.54 -10.92
C LEU A 116 -4.28 -5.30 -12.20
N SER A 117 -3.51 -6.36 -12.09
CA SER A 117 -3.03 -7.15 -13.21
C SER A 117 -3.90 -8.37 -13.45
N ASP A 118 -4.25 -9.10 -12.40
CA ASP A 118 -5.06 -10.32 -12.50
C ASP A 118 -5.72 -10.68 -11.17
N ILE A 119 -6.76 -11.52 -11.25
CA ILE A 119 -7.36 -12.20 -10.10
C ILE A 119 -7.44 -13.69 -10.38
N THR A 120 -6.76 -14.46 -9.54
CA THR A 120 -6.62 -15.92 -9.65
C THR A 120 -7.12 -16.61 -8.40
N GLN A 121 -7.24 -17.93 -8.47
CA GLN A 121 -7.60 -18.77 -7.34
C GLN A 121 -6.53 -18.65 -6.23
N GLY A 122 -6.98 -18.45 -4.99
CA GLY A 122 -6.11 -18.36 -3.82
C GLY A 122 -5.68 -19.73 -3.30
N PRO A 123 -4.73 -19.78 -2.35
CA PRO A 123 -4.12 -21.01 -1.87
C PRO A 123 -5.02 -21.86 -0.95
N THR A 124 -6.16 -21.33 -0.52
CA THR A 124 -7.09 -22.04 0.35
C THR A 124 -8.43 -22.23 -0.35
N VAL A 125 -8.90 -23.47 -0.39
CA VAL A 125 -10.30 -23.80 -0.69
C VAL A 125 -10.96 -24.34 0.56
N THR A 126 -12.24 -24.07 0.70
CA THR A 126 -13.05 -24.77 1.69
C THR A 126 -13.86 -25.83 0.97
N SER A 127 -13.72 -27.06 1.43
CA SER A 127 -14.53 -28.17 0.96
C SER A 127 -15.20 -28.82 2.17
N TYR A 128 -16.24 -29.58 1.90
CA TYR A 128 -16.77 -30.48 2.89
C TYR A 128 -15.92 -31.75 2.92
N SER A 129 -15.57 -32.21 4.13
CA SER A 129 -15.05 -33.57 4.34
C SER A 129 -16.02 -34.34 5.20
N ALA A 130 -16.31 -35.59 4.82
CA ALA A 130 -17.13 -36.54 5.58
C ALA A 130 -16.26 -37.60 6.29
N THR A 131 -14.95 -37.37 6.43
CA THR A 131 -14.02 -38.41 6.88
C THR A 131 -14.06 -38.61 8.39
N ALA A 132 -13.68 -39.81 8.83
CA ALA A 132 -13.64 -40.26 10.21
C ALA A 132 -13.00 -39.25 11.18
N THR A 133 -11.94 -38.57 10.72
CA THR A 133 -11.20 -37.60 11.53
C THR A 133 -11.63 -36.16 11.32
N SER A 134 -12.44 -35.85 10.30
CA SER A 134 -12.80 -34.51 9.84
C SER A 134 -14.13 -34.51 9.07
N GLY A 135 -15.25 -34.55 9.78
CA GLY A 135 -16.56 -34.10 9.27
C GLY A 135 -16.64 -32.56 9.25
N GLY A 136 -17.31 -31.94 8.28
CA GLY A 136 -17.60 -30.50 8.25
C GLY A 136 -16.76 -29.70 7.25
N ILE A 137 -16.88 -28.36 7.30
CA ILE A 137 -16.10 -27.45 6.44
C ILE A 137 -14.63 -27.57 6.84
N VAL A 138 -13.82 -28.10 5.92
CA VAL A 138 -12.37 -28.18 6.05
C VAL A 138 -11.71 -27.19 5.09
N SER A 139 -10.70 -26.49 5.59
CA SER A 139 -9.81 -25.73 4.72
C SER A 139 -8.69 -26.64 4.25
N ALA A 140 -8.48 -26.68 2.94
CA ALA A 140 -7.40 -27.44 2.32
C ALA A 140 -6.59 -26.53 1.39
N ASN A 141 -5.38 -26.97 1.06
CA ASN A 141 -4.59 -26.33 0.02
C ASN A 141 -5.33 -26.45 -1.30
N ASN A 142 -5.52 -25.32 -1.98
CA ASN A 142 -6.10 -25.28 -3.30
C ASN A 142 -5.06 -25.74 -4.32
N ALA A 143 -5.32 -26.80 -5.07
CA ALA A 143 -4.43 -27.25 -6.14
C ALA A 143 -4.46 -26.30 -7.37
N GLN A 144 -5.43 -25.38 -7.43
CA GLN A 144 -5.65 -24.47 -8.54
C GLN A 144 -5.02 -23.10 -8.35
N VAL A 145 -4.10 -22.90 -7.38
CA VAL A 145 -3.48 -21.58 -7.12
C VAL A 145 -2.91 -20.98 -8.40
N GLY A 146 -3.22 -19.71 -8.67
CA GLY A 146 -2.74 -19.00 -9.84
C GLY A 146 -3.50 -19.32 -11.14
N LEU A 147 -4.49 -20.20 -11.12
CA LEU A 147 -5.43 -20.38 -12.23
C LEU A 147 -6.53 -19.31 -12.20
N ALA A 148 -7.15 -19.04 -13.34
CA ALA A 148 -8.25 -18.08 -13.45
C ALA A 148 -9.42 -18.45 -12.51
N VAL A 149 -10.02 -17.44 -11.90
CA VAL A 149 -11.28 -17.61 -11.15
C VAL A 149 -12.46 -17.71 -12.11
N ASP A 150 -13.47 -18.52 -11.75
CA ASP A 150 -14.78 -18.40 -12.37
C ASP A 150 -15.46 -17.14 -11.83
N ALA A 151 -15.46 -16.07 -12.62
CA ALA A 151 -15.99 -14.78 -12.22
C ALA A 151 -17.49 -14.81 -11.89
N ALA A 152 -18.23 -15.83 -12.33
CA ALA A 152 -19.65 -16.02 -12.02
C ALA A 152 -19.90 -16.78 -10.71
N ASN A 153 -18.88 -17.44 -10.16
CA ASN A 153 -19.02 -18.29 -8.98
C ASN A 153 -17.72 -18.32 -8.15
N VAL A 154 -17.44 -17.20 -7.49
CA VAL A 154 -16.26 -17.07 -6.62
C VAL A 154 -16.62 -17.47 -5.19
N ARG A 155 -15.76 -18.30 -4.61
CA ARG A 155 -15.83 -18.79 -3.23
C ARG A 155 -14.43 -18.78 -2.61
N ASP A 156 -14.39 -18.87 -1.28
CA ASP A 156 -13.18 -19.08 -0.48
C ASP A 156 -12.14 -17.97 -0.61
N GLN A 157 -10.92 -18.30 -1.04
CA GLN A 157 -9.82 -17.37 -1.11
C GLN A 157 -9.49 -17.07 -2.56
N ILE A 158 -9.37 -15.79 -2.87
CA ILE A 158 -8.83 -15.32 -4.15
C ILE A 158 -7.43 -14.72 -3.96
N GLN A 159 -6.63 -14.80 -5.00
CA GLN A 159 -5.35 -14.13 -5.12
C GLN A 159 -5.51 -12.91 -6.04
N VAL A 160 -5.19 -11.74 -5.52
CA VAL A 160 -5.21 -10.47 -6.26
C VAL A 160 -3.78 -10.07 -6.57
N VAL A 161 -3.46 -9.97 -7.86
CA VAL A 161 -2.12 -9.65 -8.36
C VAL A 161 -2.13 -8.25 -8.98
N GLY A 162 -1.10 -7.47 -8.66
CA GLY A 162 -0.95 -6.13 -9.20
C GLY A 162 0.51 -5.72 -9.32
N THR A 163 0.73 -4.49 -9.75
CA THR A 163 2.06 -3.87 -9.75
C THR A 163 2.03 -2.50 -9.12
N LEU A 164 3.15 -2.11 -8.50
CA LEU A 164 3.40 -0.78 -7.98
C LEU A 164 4.61 -0.18 -8.71
N ALA A 165 4.47 1.04 -9.17
CA ALA A 165 5.58 1.89 -9.57
C ALA A 165 5.64 3.09 -8.62
N ALA A 166 6.55 3.04 -7.65
CA ALA A 166 6.71 4.12 -6.66
C ALA A 166 7.49 5.32 -7.23
N ASN A 167 8.40 5.08 -8.18
CA ASN A 167 9.18 6.12 -8.87
C ASN A 167 9.86 7.15 -7.94
N GLY A 168 10.35 6.69 -6.79
CA GLY A 168 10.99 7.53 -5.76
C GLY A 168 10.02 8.33 -4.89
N ALA A 169 8.71 8.23 -5.11
CA ALA A 169 7.70 8.79 -4.22
C ALA A 169 7.47 7.90 -2.99
N ARG A 170 7.01 8.54 -1.91
CA ARG A 170 6.63 7.87 -0.68
C ARG A 170 5.32 7.09 -0.88
N VAL A 171 5.30 5.81 -0.49
CA VAL A 171 4.09 4.96 -0.47
C VAL A 171 4.05 4.22 0.87
N ASP A 172 3.01 4.49 1.66
CA ASP A 172 2.84 3.93 3.02
C ASP A 172 2.18 2.56 3.01
N SER A 173 1.23 2.35 2.09
CA SER A 173 0.60 1.05 1.92
C SER A 173 -0.08 0.89 0.57
N VAL A 174 -0.21 -0.36 0.13
CA VAL A 174 -1.17 -0.75 -0.90
C VAL A 174 -2.28 -1.58 -0.28
N VAL A 175 -3.51 -1.28 -0.66
CA VAL A 175 -4.72 -1.87 -0.09
C VAL A 175 -5.60 -2.40 -1.23
N VAL A 176 -6.07 -3.63 -1.08
CA VAL A 176 -7.13 -4.20 -1.91
C VAL A 176 -8.47 -3.87 -1.26
N TYR A 177 -9.40 -3.36 -2.05
CA TYR A 177 -10.76 -3.07 -1.62
C TYR A 177 -11.76 -3.93 -2.36
N LEU A 178 -12.79 -4.33 -1.61
CA LEU A 178 -14.02 -4.90 -2.11
C LEU A 178 -15.13 -3.86 -1.98
N ALA A 179 -15.85 -3.63 -3.06
CA ALA A 179 -16.99 -2.73 -3.13
C ALA A 179 -18.26 -3.49 -3.51
N ASP A 180 -19.40 -2.83 -3.43
CA ASP A 180 -20.59 -3.28 -4.16
C ASP A 180 -20.35 -3.26 -5.69
N ALA A 181 -21.33 -3.75 -6.45
CA ALA A 181 -21.25 -3.84 -7.91
C ALA A 181 -21.04 -2.48 -8.60
N THR A 182 -21.38 -1.37 -7.92
CA THR A 182 -21.25 0.01 -8.44
C THR A 182 -19.89 0.63 -8.13
N GLY A 183 -19.05 -0.04 -7.32
CA GLY A 183 -17.79 0.50 -6.81
C GLY A 183 -17.94 1.36 -5.56
N ALA A 184 -19.15 1.47 -5.00
CA ALA A 184 -19.41 2.19 -3.76
C ALA A 184 -19.17 1.28 -2.54
N ASN A 185 -19.21 1.88 -1.34
CA ASN A 185 -19.07 1.17 -0.06
C ASN A 185 -17.81 0.30 0.04
N ARG A 186 -16.66 0.87 -0.34
CA ARG A 186 -15.37 0.17 -0.34
C ARG A 186 -14.96 -0.25 1.07
N VAL A 187 -14.79 -1.56 1.25
CA VAL A 187 -14.25 -2.18 2.45
C VAL A 187 -12.85 -2.69 2.14
N SER A 188 -11.87 -2.36 2.98
CA SER A 188 -10.52 -2.92 2.84
C SER A 188 -10.58 -4.43 3.03
N ALA A 189 -9.91 -5.18 2.16
CA ALA A 189 -9.93 -6.64 2.14
C ALA A 189 -8.56 -7.23 2.48
N ALA A 190 -7.50 -6.62 1.96
CA ALA A 190 -6.12 -6.96 2.27
C ALA A 190 -5.25 -5.70 2.21
N ARG A 191 -4.15 -5.67 2.96
CA ARG A 191 -3.23 -4.53 3.02
C ARG A 191 -1.78 -4.99 3.18
N GLN A 192 -0.90 -4.33 2.43
CA GLN A 192 0.55 -4.40 2.60
C GLN A 192 1.01 -3.02 3.03
N ALA A 193 1.62 -2.92 4.20
CA ALA A 193 2.20 -1.68 4.72
C ALA A 193 3.71 -1.68 4.49
N PHE A 194 4.27 -0.53 4.15
CA PHE A 194 5.70 -0.33 3.97
C PHE A 194 6.25 0.52 5.11
N ALA A 195 7.32 0.04 5.74
CA ALA A 195 7.96 0.79 6.81
C ALA A 195 8.57 2.09 6.24
N ASN A 196 8.40 3.19 6.97
CA ASN A 196 8.93 4.52 6.64
C ASN A 196 8.53 5.05 5.25
N GLY A 197 7.47 4.51 4.64
CA GLY A 197 6.98 4.94 3.34
C GLY A 197 7.91 4.63 2.16
N VAL A 198 8.85 3.70 2.33
CA VAL A 198 9.80 3.29 1.29
C VAL A 198 9.29 2.01 0.63
N ALA A 199 8.41 2.13 -0.36
CA ALA A 199 8.02 1.01 -1.19
C ALA A 199 8.92 0.92 -2.43
N SER A 200 9.43 -0.27 -2.73
CA SER A 200 10.08 -0.53 -4.03
C SER A 200 9.02 -0.77 -5.10
N SER A 201 9.30 -0.33 -6.33
CA SER A 201 8.49 -0.74 -7.47
C SER A 201 8.58 -2.25 -7.68
N GLY A 202 7.48 -2.90 -8.03
CA GLY A 202 7.45 -4.35 -8.25
C GLY A 202 6.05 -4.96 -8.20
N ASN A 203 6.02 -6.29 -8.19
CA ASN A 203 4.79 -7.08 -8.15
C ASN A 203 4.21 -7.09 -6.74
N LEU A 204 2.88 -7.09 -6.68
CA LEU A 204 2.10 -7.21 -5.47
C LEU A 204 1.24 -8.47 -5.54
N THR A 205 1.07 -9.14 -4.40
CA THR A 205 0.19 -10.29 -4.29
C THR A 205 -0.54 -10.23 -2.96
N PHE A 206 -1.86 -10.29 -3.02
CA PHE A 206 -2.73 -10.28 -1.86
C PHE A 206 -3.62 -11.51 -1.88
N PHE A 207 -3.92 -12.04 -0.70
CA PHE A 207 -4.93 -13.08 -0.55
C PHE A 207 -6.14 -12.50 0.18
N VAL A 208 -7.31 -12.66 -0.43
CA VAL A 208 -8.57 -12.15 0.11
C VAL A 208 -9.48 -13.34 0.38
N ASN A 209 -9.90 -13.48 1.64
CA ASN A 209 -10.94 -14.45 2.01
C ASN A 209 -12.31 -13.83 1.72
N THR A 210 -13.00 -14.35 0.70
CA THR A 210 -14.35 -13.91 0.32
C THR A 210 -15.39 -14.36 1.33
N ALA A 211 -15.09 -15.39 2.12
CA ALA A 211 -15.94 -15.90 3.21
C ALA A 211 -15.55 -15.33 4.59
N ASP A 212 -15.01 -14.11 4.68
CA ASP A 212 -14.65 -13.49 5.96
C ASP A 212 -15.89 -13.10 6.79
N PHE A 213 -15.91 -13.49 8.08
CA PHE A 213 -16.97 -13.18 9.02
C PHE A 213 -16.44 -13.10 10.45
N THR A 214 -17.18 -12.39 11.31
CA THR A 214 -16.97 -12.37 12.76
C THR A 214 -18.24 -12.83 13.47
N ALA A 215 -18.13 -13.87 14.29
CA ALA A 215 -19.24 -14.38 15.09
C ALA A 215 -19.24 -13.76 16.49
N ASP A 216 -20.39 -13.24 16.91
CA ASP A 216 -20.68 -12.86 18.29
C ASP A 216 -21.49 -13.99 18.95
N PHE A 217 -20.78 -14.83 19.69
CA PHE A 217 -21.39 -15.95 20.42
C PHE A 217 -22.25 -15.52 21.62
N ALA A 218 -22.15 -14.28 22.08
CA ALA A 218 -23.00 -13.75 23.14
C ALA A 218 -24.33 -13.25 22.57
N ALA A 219 -24.28 -12.51 21.46
CA ALA A 219 -25.48 -12.01 20.77
C ALA A 219 -26.16 -13.06 19.88
N GLY A 220 -25.45 -14.14 19.52
CA GLY A 220 -25.98 -15.15 18.59
C GLY A 220 -25.98 -14.71 17.13
N THR A 221 -25.19 -13.68 16.78
CA THR A 221 -25.18 -13.07 15.45
C THR A 221 -23.80 -13.18 14.80
N ALA A 222 -23.76 -13.17 13.47
CA ALA A 222 -22.51 -13.07 12.73
C ALA A 222 -22.55 -11.86 11.79
N ALA A 223 -21.47 -11.10 11.76
CA ALA A 223 -21.24 -10.06 10.79
C ALA A 223 -20.38 -10.64 9.66
N VAL A 224 -20.99 -10.89 8.51
CA VAL A 224 -20.24 -11.21 7.29
C VAL A 224 -19.63 -9.93 6.73
N ARG A 225 -18.35 -9.99 6.36
CA ARG A 225 -17.64 -8.82 5.84
C ARG A 225 -17.97 -8.59 4.36
N PHE A 226 -18.17 -9.67 3.61
CA PHE A 226 -18.45 -9.65 2.19
C PHE A 226 -19.67 -10.53 1.87
N PRO A 227 -20.88 -9.94 1.76
CA PRO A 227 -22.06 -10.70 1.40
C PRO A 227 -21.97 -11.22 -0.04
N ASN A 228 -22.75 -12.26 -0.34
CA ASN A 228 -22.91 -12.79 -1.68
C ASN A 228 -23.46 -11.73 -2.66
N GLY A 229 -23.27 -11.99 -3.96
CA GLY A 229 -23.61 -11.08 -5.05
C GLY A 229 -22.38 -10.49 -5.73
N GLN A 230 -22.60 -9.58 -6.68
CA GLN A 230 -21.52 -8.93 -7.42
C GLN A 230 -20.70 -7.99 -6.53
N ARG A 231 -19.38 -8.17 -6.57
CA ARG A 231 -18.38 -7.38 -5.85
C ARG A 231 -17.34 -6.85 -6.81
N GLN A 232 -17.09 -5.55 -6.77
CA GLN A 232 -16.00 -4.95 -7.51
C GLN A 232 -14.73 -4.94 -6.67
N ILE A 233 -13.63 -5.41 -7.26
CA ILE A 233 -12.31 -5.44 -6.67
C ILE A 233 -11.46 -4.33 -7.27
N SER A 234 -10.79 -3.59 -6.39
CA SER A 234 -9.87 -2.51 -6.77
C SER A 234 -8.62 -2.54 -5.90
N ILE A 235 -7.52 -2.02 -6.41
CA ILE A 235 -6.27 -1.82 -5.67
C ILE A 235 -5.99 -0.32 -5.57
N SER A 236 -5.48 0.13 -4.43
CA SER A 236 -5.07 1.52 -4.25
C SER A 236 -3.81 1.65 -3.43
N ALA A 237 -2.93 2.54 -3.86
CA ALA A 237 -1.72 2.93 -3.15
C ALA A 237 -2.00 4.21 -2.34
N TRP A 238 -1.48 4.25 -1.12
CA TRP A 238 -1.68 5.36 -0.19
C TRP A 238 -0.35 5.99 0.20
N SER A 239 -0.34 7.32 0.25
CA SER A 239 0.73 8.13 0.81
C SER A 239 0.12 9.18 1.73
N GLY A 240 0.21 8.97 3.04
CA GLY A 240 -0.57 9.71 4.03
C GLY A 240 -2.07 9.58 3.74
N ALA A 241 -2.74 10.71 3.56
CA ALA A 241 -4.16 10.78 3.20
C ALA A 241 -4.43 10.74 1.69
N THR A 242 -3.39 10.72 0.85
CA THR A 242 -3.54 10.72 -0.61
C THR A 242 -3.68 9.31 -1.14
N GLU A 243 -4.74 9.07 -1.91
CA GLU A 243 -5.01 7.80 -2.57
C GLU A 243 -4.71 7.89 -4.07
N VAL A 244 -3.96 6.92 -4.59
CA VAL A 244 -3.85 6.64 -6.03
C VAL A 244 -4.54 5.31 -6.30
N ARG A 245 -5.61 5.35 -7.09
CA ARG A 245 -6.37 4.15 -7.47
C ARG A 245 -5.86 3.57 -8.79
N ALA A 246 -5.83 2.25 -8.86
CA ALA A 246 -5.71 1.58 -10.14
C ALA A 246 -6.95 1.91 -11.00
N ALA A 247 -6.72 2.23 -12.27
CA ALA A 247 -7.82 2.46 -13.22
C ALA A 247 -8.59 1.16 -13.52
N ALA A 248 -7.88 0.03 -13.55
CA ALA A 248 -8.47 -1.28 -13.74
C ALA A 248 -9.18 -1.76 -12.46
N THR A 249 -10.39 -2.27 -12.64
CA THR A 249 -11.20 -2.95 -11.63
C THR A 249 -11.79 -4.22 -12.23
N GLN A 250 -12.09 -5.21 -11.39
CA GLN A 250 -12.73 -6.44 -11.84
C GLN A 250 -13.95 -6.74 -10.97
N THR A 251 -15.05 -7.18 -11.59
CA THR A 251 -16.26 -7.59 -10.87
C THR A 251 -16.34 -9.10 -10.82
N LEU A 252 -16.54 -9.64 -9.63
CA LEU A 252 -16.73 -11.07 -9.36
C LEU A 252 -18.06 -11.30 -8.65
N ALA A 253 -18.75 -12.40 -8.95
CA ALA A 253 -19.94 -12.81 -8.24
C ALA A 253 -19.57 -13.74 -7.08
N PHE A 254 -19.73 -13.24 -5.85
CA PHE A 254 -19.49 -14.01 -4.64
C PHE A 254 -20.69 -14.92 -4.36
N ASN A 255 -20.41 -16.20 -4.16
CA ASN A 255 -21.42 -17.22 -3.92
C ASN A 255 -20.98 -18.15 -2.79
N ASN A 256 -20.49 -17.57 -1.70
CA ASN A 256 -20.07 -18.29 -0.51
C ASN A 256 -21.26 -19.09 0.07
N VAL A 257 -20.95 -20.24 0.65
CA VAL A 257 -21.95 -21.12 1.25
C VAL A 257 -22.38 -20.54 2.60
N ASP A 258 -23.70 -20.42 2.81
CA ASP A 258 -24.26 -20.08 4.13
C ASP A 258 -24.00 -21.22 5.12
N GLY A 259 -23.72 -20.91 6.37
CA GLY A 259 -23.31 -21.94 7.34
C GLY A 259 -23.42 -21.49 8.79
N TYR A 260 -22.51 -22.01 9.62
CA TYR A 260 -22.51 -21.76 11.06
C TYR A 260 -21.09 -21.61 11.60
N ALA A 261 -20.97 -20.71 12.57
CA ALA A 261 -19.86 -20.64 13.48
C ALA A 261 -20.24 -21.28 14.81
N ALA A 262 -19.26 -21.84 15.50
CA ALA A 262 -19.57 -22.55 16.70
C ALA A 262 -18.43 -22.56 17.71
N ARG A 263 -18.82 -22.61 18.99
CA ARG A 263 -17.92 -22.60 20.14
C ARG A 263 -18.33 -23.71 21.10
N LEU A 264 -17.37 -24.54 21.51
CA LEU A 264 -17.59 -25.53 22.54
C LEU A 264 -16.88 -25.15 23.82
N THR A 265 -17.56 -25.42 24.93
CA THR A 265 -17.00 -25.43 26.28
C THR A 265 -17.12 -26.85 26.78
N ALA A 266 -15.99 -27.47 27.14
CA ALA A 266 -16.02 -28.80 27.72
C ALA A 266 -16.68 -28.75 29.12
N PRO A 267 -17.32 -29.85 29.58
CA PRO A 267 -17.74 -30.00 30.96
C PRO A 267 -16.56 -29.78 31.92
N ALA A 268 -16.83 -29.18 33.08
CA ALA A 268 -15.79 -28.87 34.07
C ALA A 268 -15.17 -30.13 34.70
N ARG A 269 -15.92 -31.24 34.71
CA ARG A 269 -15.44 -32.53 35.19
C ARG A 269 -14.92 -33.38 34.05
N SER A 270 -13.80 -34.04 34.30
CA SER A 270 -13.26 -35.04 33.40
C SER A 270 -12.56 -36.15 34.18
N ALA A 271 -12.44 -37.31 33.56
CA ALA A 271 -11.73 -38.47 34.08
C ALA A 271 -10.95 -39.13 32.95
N THR A 272 -9.69 -39.48 33.19
CA THR A 272 -8.88 -40.24 32.22
C THR A 272 -8.98 -41.72 32.53
N ASN A 273 -9.34 -42.53 31.55
CA ASN A 273 -9.26 -43.98 31.68
C ASN A 273 -7.78 -44.39 31.69
N ALA A 274 -7.35 -45.03 32.78
CA ALA A 274 -5.96 -45.39 33.01
C ALA A 274 -5.40 -46.40 32.00
N THR A 275 -6.26 -47.18 31.34
CA THR A 275 -5.87 -48.23 30.39
C THR A 275 -5.84 -47.73 28.95
N SER A 276 -6.85 -46.94 28.53
CA SER A 276 -6.94 -46.42 27.15
C SER A 276 -6.31 -45.04 26.99
N GLY A 277 -6.04 -44.32 28.08
CA GLY A 277 -5.56 -42.94 28.06
C GLY A 277 -6.61 -41.92 27.59
N LEU A 278 -7.84 -42.35 27.33
CA LEU A 278 -8.91 -41.48 26.85
C LEU A 278 -9.44 -40.59 27.97
N LEU A 279 -9.68 -39.31 27.64
CA LEU A 279 -10.27 -38.32 28.54
C LEU A 279 -11.80 -38.29 28.34
N TYR A 280 -12.54 -38.68 29.37
CA TYR A 280 -13.99 -38.61 29.42
C TYR A 280 -14.40 -37.31 30.09
N HIS A 281 -15.40 -36.62 29.55
CA HIS A 281 -15.93 -35.38 30.11
C HIS A 281 -17.37 -35.56 30.58
N GLY A 282 -17.70 -35.01 31.75
CA GLY A 282 -19.04 -35.07 32.35
C GLY A 282 -19.12 -35.93 33.61
N GLY A 283 -20.33 -36.22 34.07
CA GLY A 283 -20.59 -37.05 35.25
C GLY A 283 -22.06 -37.06 35.66
N PRO A 284 -22.44 -37.72 36.77
CA PRO A 284 -23.82 -37.83 37.25
C PRO A 284 -24.39 -36.50 37.78
N ASP A 285 -23.66 -35.41 37.65
CA ASP A 285 -24.06 -34.09 38.10
C ASP A 285 -25.09 -33.49 37.13
N SER A 286 -26.21 -32.99 37.65
CA SER A 286 -27.22 -32.25 36.90
C SER A 286 -27.05 -30.73 37.05
N LEU A 287 -26.07 -30.27 37.84
CA LEU A 287 -25.82 -28.86 38.06
C LEU A 287 -25.31 -28.22 36.77
N THR A 288 -26.05 -27.21 36.32
CA THR A 288 -25.80 -26.41 35.14
C THR A 288 -24.34 -25.92 35.05
N ALA A 289 -23.74 -25.50 36.16
CA ALA A 289 -22.36 -24.99 36.19
C ALA A 289 -21.28 -26.04 35.82
N SER A 290 -21.56 -27.34 35.96
CA SER A 290 -20.60 -28.42 35.65
C SER A 290 -20.69 -28.91 34.20
N LEU A 291 -21.74 -28.50 33.46
CA LEU A 291 -22.05 -28.99 32.12
C LEU A 291 -21.20 -28.32 31.04
N GLY A 292 -20.90 -29.08 29.99
CA GLY A 292 -20.38 -28.53 28.74
C GLY A 292 -21.46 -27.79 27.97
N SER A 293 -21.04 -26.97 27.01
CA SER A 293 -21.95 -26.25 26.13
C SER A 293 -21.42 -26.17 24.70
N ALA A 294 -22.33 -26.22 23.73
CA ALA A 294 -22.08 -25.93 22.33
C ALA A 294 -22.97 -24.73 21.96
N THR A 295 -22.34 -23.61 21.61
CA THR A 295 -23.01 -22.40 21.14
C THR A 295 -22.84 -22.31 19.63
N ILE A 296 -23.95 -22.20 18.90
CA ILE A 296 -23.99 -22.08 17.45
C ILE A 296 -24.52 -20.71 17.04
N VAL A 297 -23.88 -20.11 16.05
CA VAL A 297 -24.21 -18.81 15.46
C VAL A 297 -24.35 -19.01 13.95
N PRO A 298 -25.51 -18.69 13.35
CA PRO A 298 -25.67 -18.75 11.90
C PRO A 298 -24.84 -17.68 11.21
N VAL A 299 -24.25 -18.04 10.07
CA VAL A 299 -23.46 -17.16 9.20
C VAL A 299 -24.12 -17.15 7.83
N PHE A 300 -24.81 -16.06 7.49
CA PHE A 300 -25.47 -15.89 6.20
C PHE A 300 -24.72 -14.87 5.35
N TYR A 301 -24.15 -15.32 4.24
CA TYR A 301 -23.61 -14.44 3.19
C TYR A 301 -24.72 -14.01 2.24
N THR A 302 -25.76 -14.83 2.09
CA THR A 302 -26.94 -14.51 1.29
C THR A 302 -27.84 -13.52 2.04
N ALA A 303 -28.11 -12.37 1.43
CA ALA A 303 -28.90 -11.31 2.03
C ALA A 303 -30.36 -11.77 2.28
N GLY A 304 -30.94 -11.33 3.40
CA GLY A 304 -32.34 -11.59 3.74
C GLY A 304 -32.63 -12.98 4.31
N ARG A 305 -31.62 -13.85 4.42
CA ARG A 305 -31.77 -15.15 5.09
C ARG A 305 -31.73 -15.02 6.60
N THR A 306 -32.63 -15.73 7.27
CA THR A 306 -32.65 -15.89 8.72
C THR A 306 -32.88 -17.35 9.07
N LEU A 307 -32.26 -17.81 10.16
CA LEU A 307 -32.46 -19.17 10.63
C LEU A 307 -33.82 -19.25 11.33
N ALA A 308 -34.74 -20.04 10.79
CA ALA A 308 -36.06 -20.23 11.38
C ALA A 308 -36.04 -21.34 12.43
N ARG A 309 -35.36 -22.45 12.13
CA ARG A 309 -35.25 -23.62 13.03
C ARG A 309 -33.88 -24.28 12.84
N ALA A 310 -33.28 -24.75 13.94
CA ALA A 310 -32.11 -25.61 13.92
C ALA A 310 -32.29 -26.81 14.85
N THR A 311 -31.66 -27.90 14.46
CA THR A 311 -31.62 -29.17 15.18
C THR A 311 -30.19 -29.52 15.50
N LEU A 312 -29.85 -29.49 16.79
CA LEU A 312 -28.53 -29.89 17.28
C LEU A 312 -28.62 -31.33 17.77
N SER A 313 -27.62 -32.13 17.40
CA SER A 313 -27.49 -33.50 17.85
C SER A 313 -26.06 -33.80 18.26
N MET A 314 -25.90 -34.73 19.20
CA MET A 314 -24.63 -35.41 19.44
C MET A 314 -24.68 -36.80 18.80
N ARG A 315 -23.68 -37.13 18.00
CA ARG A 315 -23.52 -38.41 17.31
C ARG A 315 -22.26 -39.10 17.81
N GLN A 316 -22.34 -40.41 17.99
CA GLN A 316 -21.20 -41.25 18.29
C GLN A 316 -20.57 -41.73 16.98
N GLY A 317 -19.23 -41.75 16.93
CA GLY A 317 -18.50 -42.34 15.81
C GLY A 317 -18.03 -41.33 14.77
N ALA A 318 -16.84 -41.61 14.27
CA ALA A 318 -16.08 -40.85 13.30
C ALA A 318 -16.82 -40.69 11.94
N LEU A 319 -17.63 -41.68 11.55
CA LEU A 319 -18.35 -41.78 10.27
C LEU A 319 -19.88 -41.62 10.40
N GLY A 320 -20.39 -41.25 11.57
CA GLY A 320 -21.84 -41.09 11.78
C GLY A 320 -22.63 -42.40 11.87
N ASP A 321 -21.96 -43.55 12.00
CA ASP A 321 -22.63 -44.84 12.06
C ASP A 321 -23.24 -45.10 13.45
N THR A 322 -24.54 -44.79 13.49
CA THR A 322 -25.62 -45.60 14.07
C THR A 322 -26.15 -45.30 15.48
N GLN A 323 -25.72 -44.25 16.18
CA GLN A 323 -26.48 -43.82 17.38
C GLN A 323 -26.47 -42.30 17.63
N VAL A 324 -27.66 -41.70 17.44
CA VAL A 324 -27.98 -40.33 17.87
C VAL A 324 -28.31 -40.39 19.36
N CYS A 325 -27.62 -39.60 20.17
CA CYS A 325 -27.98 -39.44 21.57
C CYS A 325 -29.44 -39.01 21.67
N SER A 326 -30.22 -39.73 22.50
CA SER A 326 -31.67 -39.66 22.53
C SER A 326 -32.16 -38.21 22.47
N THR A 327 -32.84 -37.89 21.37
CA THR A 327 -33.47 -36.61 20.99
C THR A 327 -32.54 -35.45 20.61
N ALA A 328 -32.17 -35.45 19.32
CA ALA A 328 -32.03 -34.26 18.50
C ALA A 328 -33.12 -33.23 18.83
N ARG A 329 -32.73 -31.99 19.17
CA ARG A 329 -33.68 -30.93 19.52
C ARG A 329 -34.13 -30.17 18.29
N ASN A 330 -35.28 -30.52 17.77
CA ASN A 330 -35.97 -29.71 16.76
C ASN A 330 -36.48 -28.42 17.45
N ASN A 331 -36.04 -27.23 17.02
CA ASN A 331 -36.67 -25.91 17.27
C ASN A 331 -35.99 -25.01 18.30
N LEU A 332 -34.68 -24.83 18.24
CA LEU A 332 -34.15 -23.61 18.82
C LEU A 332 -34.70 -22.41 18.00
N ALA A 333 -35.46 -21.54 18.66
CA ALA A 333 -36.24 -20.47 18.02
C ALA A 333 -35.57 -19.09 18.13
N ALA A 334 -34.51 -18.97 18.92
CA ALA A 334 -33.76 -17.72 19.08
C ALA A 334 -32.27 -18.01 19.26
N ALA A 335 -31.44 -17.18 18.65
CA ALA A 335 -29.99 -17.20 18.82
C ALA A 335 -29.59 -16.46 20.13
N PRO A 336 -28.44 -16.78 20.74
CA PRO A 336 -27.51 -17.85 20.38
C PRO A 336 -28.11 -19.24 20.62
N PHE A 337 -27.85 -20.14 19.68
CA PHE A 337 -28.36 -21.51 19.74
C PHE A 337 -27.46 -22.35 20.65
N VAL A 338 -27.91 -22.62 21.89
CA VAL A 338 -27.10 -23.30 22.90
C VAL A 338 -27.64 -24.68 23.22
N ALA A 339 -26.77 -25.69 23.12
CA ALA A 339 -27.00 -27.02 23.68
C ALA A 339 -26.00 -27.27 24.82
N ARG A 340 -26.43 -27.98 25.84
CA ARG A 340 -25.61 -28.40 27.00
C ARG A 340 -25.41 -29.90 26.95
N PHE A 341 -24.30 -30.38 27.51
CA PHE A 341 -23.98 -31.81 27.52
C PHE A 341 -23.10 -32.20 28.72
N GLY A 342 -22.97 -33.50 28.97
CA GLY A 342 -22.08 -34.05 30.01
C GLY A 342 -22.66 -34.11 31.42
N GLY A 343 -24.00 -34.13 31.56
CA GLY A 343 -24.69 -34.29 32.85
C GLY A 343 -25.55 -35.55 32.94
N ALA A 344 -26.23 -35.73 34.08
CA ALA A 344 -27.24 -36.78 34.27
C ALA A 344 -28.42 -36.64 33.27
N ALA A 345 -29.27 -37.67 33.20
CA ALA A 345 -30.43 -37.66 32.31
C ALA A 345 -31.28 -36.39 32.48
N ALA A 346 -31.63 -35.77 31.35
CA ALA A 346 -32.46 -34.58 31.32
C ALA A 346 -33.78 -34.86 32.06
N SER A 347 -34.17 -33.96 32.96
CA SER A 347 -35.53 -34.00 33.53
C SER A 347 -36.56 -33.81 32.41
N ALA A 348 -37.71 -34.46 32.52
CA ALA A 348 -38.79 -34.30 31.54
C ALA A 348 -39.12 -32.80 31.37
N GLY A 349 -38.89 -32.27 30.16
CA GLY A 349 -39.15 -30.87 29.82
C GLY A 349 -37.95 -29.92 29.85
N ASP A 350 -36.77 -30.29 30.39
CA ASP A 350 -35.55 -29.50 30.15
C ASP A 350 -35.28 -29.53 28.65
N THR A 351 -35.18 -28.37 27.98
CA THR A 351 -35.00 -28.27 26.53
C THR A 351 -33.56 -28.08 26.05
N THR A 352 -32.63 -27.99 26.99
CA THR A 352 -31.26 -27.52 26.71
C THR A 352 -30.21 -28.61 26.81
N LEU A 353 -30.51 -29.74 27.46
CA LEU A 353 -29.56 -30.83 27.68
C LEU A 353 -29.64 -31.91 26.57
N VAL A 354 -28.49 -32.23 25.99
CA VAL A 354 -28.26 -33.39 25.11
C VAL A 354 -27.65 -34.50 25.97
N ASN A 355 -28.38 -35.60 26.14
CA ASN A 355 -27.97 -36.73 26.97
C ASN A 355 -27.52 -37.93 26.12
N CYS A 356 -26.31 -38.42 26.37
CA CYS A 356 -25.73 -39.62 25.74
C CYS A 356 -25.43 -40.72 26.77
N SER A 357 -26.07 -40.72 27.93
CA SER A 357 -25.80 -41.69 29.02
C SER A 357 -26.03 -43.15 28.62
N ALA A 358 -26.68 -43.42 27.49
CA ALA A 358 -26.88 -44.76 26.93
C ALA A 358 -25.82 -45.15 25.88
N LEU A 359 -24.88 -44.25 25.56
CA LEU A 359 -23.83 -44.42 24.55
C LEU A 359 -22.46 -44.47 25.23
N GLU A 360 -22.21 -45.51 26.03
CA GLU A 360 -20.86 -45.79 26.51
C GLU A 360 -20.05 -46.42 25.38
N SER A 361 -19.14 -45.65 24.79
CA SER A 361 -18.17 -46.18 23.83
C SER A 361 -16.86 -45.42 23.85
N ASP A 362 -15.81 -46.09 23.38
CA ASP A 362 -14.49 -45.50 23.14
C ASP A 362 -14.45 -44.63 21.86
N ALA A 363 -15.59 -44.44 21.18
CA ALA A 363 -15.66 -43.65 19.96
C ALA A 363 -15.77 -42.15 20.26
N ALA A 364 -15.16 -41.34 19.38
CA ALA A 364 -15.31 -39.89 19.43
C ALA A 364 -16.79 -39.49 19.29
N HIS A 365 -17.21 -38.51 20.09
CA HIS A 365 -18.53 -37.91 19.99
C HIS A 365 -18.45 -36.57 19.26
N ILE A 366 -19.41 -36.35 18.36
CA ILE A 366 -19.50 -35.17 17.52
C ILE A 366 -20.79 -34.45 17.87
N ILE A 367 -20.69 -33.18 18.27
CA ILE A 367 -21.84 -32.27 18.37
C ILE A 367 -21.91 -31.49 17.07
N GLY A 368 -23.10 -31.34 16.49
CA GLY A 368 -23.30 -30.55 15.27
C GLY A 368 -24.78 -30.30 14.95
N ILE A 369 -25.03 -29.43 13.97
CA ILE A 369 -26.37 -29.24 13.40
C ILE A 369 -26.66 -30.39 12.44
N THR A 370 -27.79 -31.07 12.63
CA THR A 370 -28.21 -32.21 11.80
C THR A 370 -29.43 -31.93 10.93
N ALA A 371 -30.15 -30.85 11.20
CA ALA A 371 -31.24 -30.34 10.38
C ALA A 371 -31.43 -28.86 10.69
N ALA A 372 -31.79 -28.07 9.69
CA ALA A 372 -32.03 -26.65 9.82
C ALA A 372 -33.04 -26.21 8.77
N THR A 373 -33.68 -25.08 8.99
CA THR A 373 -34.63 -24.49 8.05
C THR A 373 -34.48 -22.98 8.18
N ASP A 374 -34.29 -22.30 7.05
CA ASP A 374 -34.31 -20.86 6.98
C ASP A 374 -35.72 -20.35 6.68
N ASN A 375 -35.88 -19.03 6.62
CA ASN A 375 -37.10 -18.38 6.21
C ASN A 375 -37.52 -18.63 4.74
N ALA A 376 -36.66 -19.25 3.92
CA ALA A 376 -36.99 -19.66 2.55
C ALA A 376 -37.46 -21.13 2.46
N GLY A 377 -37.50 -21.85 3.59
CA GLY A 377 -37.94 -23.25 3.65
C GLY A 377 -36.97 -24.26 3.05
N THR A 378 -35.80 -23.79 2.57
CA THR A 378 -34.75 -24.60 1.97
C THR A 378 -33.40 -24.12 2.50
N PHE A 379 -33.16 -24.47 3.76
CA PHE A 379 -31.82 -24.53 4.29
C PHE A 379 -31.51 -26.01 4.44
N ASP A 380 -30.86 -26.60 3.44
CA ASP A 380 -30.33 -27.94 3.62
C ASP A 380 -29.02 -27.78 4.38
N PRO A 381 -28.92 -28.17 5.66
CA PRO A 381 -27.64 -28.57 6.17
C PRO A 381 -27.37 -29.94 5.56
N ALA A 382 -27.07 -29.99 4.26
CA ALA A 382 -26.13 -30.98 3.80
C ALA A 382 -24.78 -30.56 4.40
N ASP A 383 -24.67 -30.59 5.74
CA ASP A 383 -23.66 -31.36 6.42
C ASP A 383 -23.54 -31.08 7.94
N PRO A 384 -23.33 -32.13 8.75
CA PRO A 384 -23.01 -31.98 10.17
C PRO A 384 -21.67 -31.27 10.32
N SER A 385 -21.70 -29.98 10.65
CA SER A 385 -20.50 -29.22 11.02
C SER A 385 -19.90 -29.81 12.30
N ILE A 386 -18.71 -30.42 12.20
CA ILE A 386 -17.95 -30.80 13.38
C ILE A 386 -17.39 -29.55 14.01
N LEU A 387 -17.78 -29.40 15.26
CA LEU A 387 -17.32 -28.41 16.18
C LEU A 387 -15.89 -28.74 16.66
N ARG A 388 -14.87 -28.07 16.10
CA ARG A 388 -13.53 -28.06 16.72
C ARG A 388 -13.28 -26.76 17.46
N ASN A 389 -12.75 -26.90 18.67
CA ASN A 389 -12.18 -25.80 19.44
C ASN A 389 -11.05 -25.14 18.63
N PRO A 390 -11.13 -23.85 18.27
CA PRO A 390 -9.96 -23.16 17.72
C PRO A 390 -8.95 -23.01 18.85
N ALA A 391 -7.97 -23.90 18.91
CA ALA A 391 -6.80 -23.67 19.75
C ALA A 391 -6.17 -22.32 19.36
N PRO A 392 -5.71 -21.51 20.32
CA PRO A 392 -5.13 -20.21 20.04
C PRO A 392 -3.89 -20.41 19.18
N ARG A 393 -3.92 -19.92 17.93
CA ARG A 393 -2.70 -19.78 17.12
C ARG A 393 -1.78 -18.84 17.89
N ARG A 394 -0.73 -19.40 18.51
CA ARG A 394 0.45 -18.63 18.88
C ARG A 394 0.94 -17.96 17.60
N ARG A 395 0.96 -16.63 17.59
CA ARG A 395 1.75 -15.88 16.62
C ARG A 395 3.19 -16.26 16.88
N ASN A 396 3.82 -16.94 15.92
CA ASN A 396 5.28 -16.89 15.86
C ASN A 396 5.65 -15.50 15.37
N ALA A 397 6.66 -14.94 16.06
CA ALA A 397 7.33 -13.70 15.72
C ALA A 397 7.99 -13.77 14.34
#